data_AF-A0A933IZZ5-F1
#
_entry.id   AF-A0A933IZZ5-F1
#
_cell.length_a   1.000
_cell.length_b   1.000
_cell.length_c   1.000
_cell.angle_alpha   90.00
_cell.angle_beta   90.00
_cell.angle_gamma   90.00
#
_symmetry.space_group_name_H-M   'P 1'
#
loop_
_entity.id
_entity.type
_entity.pdbx_description
1 polymer ?
#
loop_
_entity_poly.entity_id
_entity_poly.type
_entity_poly.pdbx_seq_one_letter_code
_entity_poly.pdbx_strand_id
1 'polypeptide(L)'
;MDNIQQRIVEIAQQIPEYVGYQAKERRRDADKLVRRQLAAKYDAPHTRLRRIARQAPLEHITEIENLDQKLLRLIARLQTAPGGYAGWFDAGQIVEGDLDQLTQFDASLADGVAALTTAMDKVAGALKTKVGVEDAIGECADLLDKLNAQFDQREQFLSMGKKPSLEPPPSPLDALKAKQAPPAELVALGNLKLRDAVSFGGTDYLVAGKLVYSISGGPFWALMLQDGGQKRWLRVGPGNELAVCDEIVLDVRSPLPDTLEYDGQSFVRGDAGSANVSVEGAGGTKRGSANYARYRSDAGSHLWVEDFGSETRTMAGQAVDASELRVYRR
;
A
#
# COMPACT_ATOMS: atom_id res chain seq x y z
N MET A 1 -18.79 20.87 4.22
CA MET A 1 -17.68 20.19 3.52
C MET A 1 -18.18 18.83 3.00
N ASP A 2 -19.35 18.77 2.33
CA ASP A 2 -20.23 17.59 2.45
C ASP A 2 -20.78 17.01 1.13
N ASN A 3 -20.00 16.99 0.04
CA ASN A 3 -20.46 16.30 -1.18
C ASN A 3 -19.48 15.22 -1.66
N ILE A 4 -18.19 15.44 -1.42
CA ILE A 4 -17.12 14.55 -1.90
C ILE A 4 -16.98 13.32 -0.99
N GLN A 5 -17.03 13.49 0.34
CA GLN A 5 -16.99 12.36 1.28
C GLN A 5 -18.20 11.43 1.15
N GLN A 6 -19.39 11.99 0.89
CA GLN A 6 -20.61 11.20 0.68
C GLN A 6 -20.52 10.30 -0.57
N ARG A 7 -20.00 10.85 -1.68
CA ARG A 7 -19.80 10.11 -2.94
C ARG A 7 -18.72 9.02 -2.83
N ILE A 8 -17.70 9.25 -2.01
CA ILE A 8 -16.64 8.26 -1.72
C ILE A 8 -17.22 7.05 -0.98
N VAL A 9 -18.09 7.28 0.00
CA VAL A 9 -18.78 6.22 0.75
C VAL A 9 -19.73 5.43 -0.14
N GLU A 10 -20.47 6.09 -1.03
CA GLU A 10 -21.43 5.42 -1.94
C GLU A 10 -20.75 4.51 -2.97
N ILE A 11 -19.58 4.89 -3.47
CA ILE A 11 -18.80 4.05 -4.41
C ILE A 11 -18.11 2.90 -3.66
N ALA A 12 -17.59 3.15 -2.47
CA ALA A 12 -16.93 2.16 -1.63
C ALA A 12 -17.89 1.06 -1.12
N GLN A 13 -19.15 1.41 -0.84
CA GLN A 13 -20.16 0.48 -0.30
C GLN A 13 -20.75 -0.50 -1.35
N GLN A 14 -20.52 -0.27 -2.65
CA GLN A 14 -20.94 -1.20 -3.70
C GLN A 14 -19.92 -2.31 -3.99
N ILE A 15 -18.80 -2.33 -3.28
CA ILE A 15 -17.76 -3.35 -3.41
C ILE A 15 -17.73 -4.16 -2.10
N PRO A 16 -18.20 -5.43 -2.11
CA PRO A 16 -18.33 -6.26 -0.91
C PRO A 16 -17.03 -6.48 -0.11
N GLU A 17 -15.87 -6.20 -0.72
CA GLU A 17 -14.53 -6.39 -0.15
C GLU A 17 -13.78 -5.08 0.15
N TYR A 18 -14.46 -3.92 0.22
CA TYR A 18 -13.81 -2.67 0.63
C TYR A 18 -13.64 -2.63 2.17
N VAL A 19 -12.77 -3.52 2.68
CA VAL A 19 -12.35 -3.59 4.08
C VAL A 19 -10.86 -3.26 4.11
N GLY A 20 -10.53 -2.05 4.62
CA GLY A 20 -9.25 -1.70 5.26
C GLY A 20 -7.94 -2.03 4.53
N TYR A 21 -7.15 -1.00 4.22
CA TYR A 21 -5.84 -0.99 3.54
C TYR A 21 -4.69 -1.81 4.19
N GLN A 22 -4.83 -3.13 4.38
CA GLN A 22 -3.94 -3.95 5.24
C GLN A 22 -2.95 -4.94 4.55
N ALA A 23 -2.39 -4.66 3.37
CA ALA A 23 -1.08 -5.21 2.94
C ALA A 23 -0.63 -4.56 1.62
N LYS A 24 0.68 -4.32 1.41
CA LYS A 24 1.20 -3.80 0.13
C LYS A 24 0.82 -4.67 -1.08
N GLU A 25 0.78 -5.99 -0.92
CA GLU A 25 0.30 -6.91 -1.96
C GLU A 25 -1.22 -6.74 -2.20
N ARG A 26 -2.02 -6.56 -1.13
CA ARG A 26 -3.45 -6.21 -1.24
C ARG A 26 -3.68 -4.80 -1.82
N ARG A 27 -2.78 -3.85 -1.62
CA ARG A 27 -2.82 -2.49 -2.22
C ARG A 27 -2.52 -2.55 -3.72
N ARG A 28 -1.55 -3.37 -4.12
CA ARG A 28 -1.25 -3.65 -5.53
C ARG A 28 -2.43 -4.36 -6.20
N ASP A 29 -3.07 -5.29 -5.51
CA ASP A 29 -4.23 -6.01 -6.05
C ASP A 29 -5.50 -5.14 -6.08
N ALA A 30 -5.69 -4.24 -5.10
CA ALA A 30 -6.74 -3.23 -5.11
C ALA A 30 -6.54 -2.20 -6.23
N ASP A 31 -5.32 -1.68 -6.44
CA ASP A 31 -4.98 -0.82 -7.58
C ASP A 31 -5.29 -1.51 -8.92
N LYS A 32 -4.83 -2.75 -9.10
CA LYS A 32 -5.14 -3.56 -10.28
C LYS A 32 -6.65 -3.72 -10.45
N LEU A 33 -7.38 -3.96 -9.37
CA LEU A 33 -8.82 -4.13 -9.40
C LEU A 33 -9.53 -2.85 -9.82
N VAL A 34 -9.18 -1.71 -9.22
CA VAL A 34 -9.71 -0.38 -9.59
C VAL A 34 -9.45 -0.08 -11.06
N ARG A 35 -8.22 -0.28 -11.55
CA ARG A 35 -7.90 -0.07 -12.97
C ARG A 35 -8.65 -1.00 -13.91
N ARG A 36 -8.83 -2.27 -13.54
CA ARG A 36 -9.63 -3.23 -14.33
C ARG A 36 -11.11 -2.83 -14.38
N GLN A 37 -11.67 -2.41 -13.24
CA GLN A 37 -13.05 -1.92 -13.18
C GLN A 37 -13.22 -0.63 -14.00
N LEU A 38 -12.24 0.28 -13.92
CA LEU A 38 -12.24 1.50 -14.71
C LEU A 38 -12.14 1.19 -16.22
N ALA A 39 -11.25 0.28 -16.62
CA ALA A 39 -11.16 -0.19 -18.00
C ALA A 39 -12.50 -0.76 -18.49
N ALA A 40 -13.17 -1.59 -17.67
CA ALA A 40 -14.48 -2.13 -17.99
C ALA A 40 -15.55 -1.03 -18.17
N LYS A 41 -15.48 0.07 -17.42
CA LYS A 41 -16.38 1.23 -17.61
C LYS A 41 -16.16 1.92 -18.97
N TYR A 42 -14.95 1.86 -19.53
CA TYR A 42 -14.65 2.41 -20.86
C TYR A 42 -15.12 1.52 -22.02
N ASP A 43 -15.53 0.27 -21.79
CA ASP A 43 -16.07 -0.62 -22.84
C ASP A 43 -17.36 -0.07 -23.47
N ALA A 44 -18.19 0.62 -22.68
CA ALA A 44 -19.42 1.24 -23.17
C ALA A 44 -19.13 2.43 -24.12
N PRO A 45 -18.30 3.42 -23.75
CA PRO A 45 -17.79 4.44 -24.69
C PRO A 45 -17.14 3.85 -25.93
N HIS A 46 -16.33 2.79 -25.80
CA HIS A 46 -15.69 2.15 -26.96
C HIS A 46 -16.73 1.53 -27.90
N THR A 47 -17.72 0.81 -27.36
CA THR A 47 -18.83 0.27 -28.16
C THR A 47 -19.64 1.38 -28.85
N ARG A 48 -19.84 2.51 -28.17
CA ARG A 48 -20.52 3.69 -28.72
C ARG A 48 -19.72 4.30 -29.87
N LEU A 49 -18.42 4.48 -29.71
CA LEU A 49 -17.54 5.05 -30.72
C LEU A 49 -17.47 4.18 -31.98
N ARG A 50 -17.38 2.85 -31.83
CA ARG A 50 -17.46 1.92 -32.97
C ARG A 50 -18.80 2.00 -33.72
N ARG A 51 -19.90 2.31 -33.02
CA ARG A 51 -21.21 2.53 -33.68
C ARG A 51 -21.21 3.84 -34.48
N ILE A 52 -20.59 4.89 -33.95
CA ILE A 52 -20.43 6.18 -34.65
C ILE A 52 -19.55 5.99 -35.88
N ALA A 53 -18.42 5.29 -35.77
CA ALA A 53 -17.51 5.00 -36.88
C ALA A 53 -18.22 4.30 -38.05
N ARG A 54 -19.09 3.31 -37.76
CA ARG A 54 -19.88 2.60 -38.78
C ARG A 54 -20.89 3.49 -39.52
N GLN A 55 -21.28 4.61 -38.93
CA GLN A 55 -22.25 5.56 -39.48
C GLN A 55 -21.58 6.81 -40.05
N ALA A 56 -20.25 6.92 -39.92
CA ALA A 56 -19.51 8.08 -40.37
C ALA A 56 -19.41 8.13 -41.91
N PRO A 57 -19.48 9.32 -42.52
CA PRO A 57 -19.15 9.50 -43.92
C PRO A 57 -17.66 9.24 -44.16
N LEU A 58 -17.31 8.84 -45.39
CA LEU A 58 -15.93 8.52 -45.79
C LEU A 58 -14.93 9.64 -45.50
N GLU A 59 -15.39 10.89 -45.51
CA GLU A 59 -14.56 12.08 -45.26
C GLU A 59 -14.08 12.21 -43.80
N HIS A 60 -14.74 11.56 -42.83
CA HIS A 60 -14.42 11.68 -41.40
C HIS A 60 -14.08 10.32 -40.74
N ILE A 61 -14.05 9.24 -41.54
CA ILE A 61 -13.88 7.88 -41.02
C ILE A 61 -12.51 7.70 -40.35
N THR A 62 -11.45 8.27 -40.95
CA THR A 62 -10.08 8.16 -40.46
C THR A 62 -9.91 8.83 -39.11
N GLU A 63 -10.49 10.02 -38.95
CA GLU A 63 -10.43 10.80 -37.71
C GLU A 63 -11.16 10.07 -36.57
N ILE A 64 -12.33 9.48 -36.88
CA ILE A 64 -13.09 8.71 -35.89
C ILE A 64 -12.39 7.39 -35.55
N GLU A 65 -11.75 6.73 -36.52
CA GLU A 65 -10.90 5.56 -36.26
C GLU A 65 -9.68 5.92 -35.39
N ASN A 66 -9.10 7.12 -35.56
CA ASN A 66 -8.04 7.61 -34.69
C ASN A 66 -8.53 7.80 -33.24
N LEU A 67 -9.77 8.27 -33.04
CA LEU A 67 -10.39 8.33 -31.70
C LEU A 67 -10.52 6.91 -31.11
N ASP A 68 -10.94 5.94 -31.92
CA ASP A 68 -11.11 4.54 -31.49
C ASP A 68 -9.77 3.94 -31.05
N GLN A 69 -8.70 4.16 -31.82
CA GLN A 69 -7.35 3.74 -31.47
C GLN A 69 -6.84 4.40 -30.18
N LYS A 70 -7.08 5.71 -29.99
CA LYS A 70 -6.69 6.42 -28.75
C LYS A 70 -7.41 5.86 -27.53
N LEU A 71 -8.71 5.57 -27.65
CA LEU A 71 -9.51 4.98 -26.58
C LEU A 71 -9.08 3.53 -26.28
N LEU A 72 -8.87 2.71 -27.32
CA LEU A 72 -8.34 1.35 -27.18
C LEU A 72 -6.98 1.34 -26.49
N ARG A 73 -6.09 2.28 -26.85
CA ARG A 73 -4.81 2.45 -26.17
C ARG A 73 -5.01 2.73 -24.69
N LEU A 74 -5.90 3.65 -24.32
CA LEU A 74 -6.19 3.94 -22.91
C LEU A 74 -6.73 2.71 -22.17
N ILE A 75 -7.71 2.00 -22.75
CA ILE A 75 -8.28 0.77 -22.17
C ILE A 75 -7.21 -0.31 -21.98
N ALA A 76 -6.43 -0.57 -23.02
CA ALA A 76 -5.35 -1.55 -22.98
C ALA A 76 -4.33 -1.19 -21.91
N ARG A 77 -3.97 0.09 -21.78
CA ARG A 77 -3.04 0.58 -20.74
C ARG A 77 -3.63 0.45 -19.35
N LEU A 78 -4.91 0.75 -19.14
CA LEU A 78 -5.58 0.51 -17.86
C LEU A 78 -5.54 -0.99 -17.47
N GLN A 79 -5.75 -1.89 -18.43
CA GLN A 79 -5.73 -3.33 -18.22
C GLN A 79 -4.31 -3.90 -18.01
N THR A 80 -3.34 -3.43 -18.78
CA THR A 80 -2.02 -4.06 -18.95
C THR A 80 -0.85 -3.23 -18.44
N ALA A 81 -1.10 -2.04 -17.86
CA ALA A 81 -0.07 -1.13 -17.34
C ALA A 81 1.11 -1.96 -16.82
N PRO A 82 2.28 -1.88 -17.50
CA PRO A 82 3.37 -2.79 -17.22
C PRO A 82 3.61 -2.71 -15.74
N GLY A 83 3.61 -3.86 -15.08
CA GLY A 83 3.84 -3.91 -13.66
C GLY A 83 5.16 -3.20 -13.37
N GLY A 84 5.11 -1.94 -12.96
CA GLY A 84 6.22 -1.22 -12.34
C GLY A 84 6.72 -1.92 -11.06
N TYR A 85 6.02 -2.99 -10.69
CA TYR A 85 6.32 -4.04 -9.73
C TYR A 85 7.15 -5.23 -10.27
N ALA A 86 7.74 -5.13 -11.46
CA ALA A 86 8.74 -6.10 -11.94
C ALA A 86 10.15 -5.57 -11.62
N GLY A 87 10.84 -6.23 -10.68
CA GLY A 87 12.31 -6.26 -10.67
C GLY A 87 13.02 -5.59 -9.49
N TRP A 88 12.99 -6.28 -8.35
CA TRP A 88 14.13 -6.47 -7.44
C TRP A 88 14.64 -5.35 -6.52
N PHE A 89 14.29 -4.06 -6.68
CA PHE A 89 14.72 -3.00 -5.75
C PHE A 89 13.75 -1.82 -5.63
N ASP A 90 12.63 -1.99 -4.92
CA ASP A 90 11.82 -0.80 -4.55
C ASP A 90 11.03 -1.01 -3.26
N ALA A 91 11.77 -1.15 -2.16
CA ALA A 91 11.19 -1.14 -0.82
C ALA A 91 11.11 0.31 -0.32
N GLY A 92 9.96 0.96 -0.55
CA GLY A 92 9.50 2.11 0.22
C GLY A 92 9.66 3.47 -0.47
N GLN A 93 8.55 4.02 -0.97
CA GLN A 93 8.41 5.45 -1.27
C GLN A 93 6.99 5.92 -1.68
N ILE A 94 5.92 5.26 -1.22
CA ILE A 94 4.54 5.78 -1.39
C ILE A 94 3.98 6.05 0.01
N VAL A 95 3.85 7.32 0.40
CA VAL A 95 3.26 7.77 1.67
C VAL A 95 1.75 8.01 1.52
N GLU A 96 1.04 8.27 2.62
CA GLU A 96 -0.43 8.43 2.62
C GLU A 96 -0.93 9.56 1.69
N GLY A 97 -0.18 10.67 1.58
CA GLY A 97 -0.50 11.75 0.62
C GLY A 97 -0.35 11.35 -0.85
N ASP A 98 0.46 10.34 -1.15
CA ASP A 98 0.60 9.82 -2.51
C ASP A 98 -0.63 8.96 -2.91
N LEU A 99 -1.33 8.39 -1.92
CA LEU A 99 -2.55 7.62 -2.13
C LEU A 99 -3.75 8.51 -2.44
N ASP A 100 -3.87 9.67 -1.79
CA ASP A 100 -4.88 10.67 -2.11
C ASP A 100 -4.71 11.17 -3.55
N GLN A 101 -3.46 11.35 -3.98
CA GLN A 101 -3.14 11.78 -5.33
C GLN A 101 -3.44 10.70 -6.38
N LEU A 102 -3.12 9.43 -6.11
CA LEU A 102 -3.54 8.29 -6.96
C LEU A 102 -5.06 8.16 -7.04
N THR A 103 -5.74 8.33 -5.91
CA THR A 103 -7.21 8.32 -5.86
C THR A 103 -7.81 9.47 -6.66
N GLN A 104 -7.19 10.65 -6.61
CA GLN A 104 -7.60 11.81 -7.40
C GLN A 104 -7.39 11.58 -8.90
N PHE A 105 -6.29 10.93 -9.30
CA PHE A 105 -6.09 10.52 -10.70
C PHE A 105 -7.18 9.54 -11.15
N ASP A 106 -7.46 8.50 -10.37
CA ASP A 106 -8.45 7.48 -10.70
C ASP A 106 -9.88 8.06 -10.76
N ALA A 107 -10.23 8.98 -9.85
CA ALA A 107 -11.49 9.71 -9.89
C ALA A 107 -11.61 10.58 -11.14
N SER A 108 -10.54 11.28 -11.53
CA SER A 108 -10.54 12.11 -12.75
C SER A 108 -10.70 11.27 -14.02
N LEU A 109 -10.11 10.07 -14.06
CA LEU A 109 -10.30 9.13 -15.16
C LEU A 109 -11.72 8.52 -15.14
N ALA A 110 -12.34 8.34 -13.97
CA ALA A 110 -13.73 7.91 -13.89
C ALA A 110 -14.70 8.97 -14.43
N ASP A 111 -14.48 10.25 -14.10
CA ASP A 111 -15.24 11.38 -14.66
C ASP A 111 -15.10 11.45 -16.20
N GLY A 112 -13.94 11.04 -16.72
CA GLY A 112 -13.66 10.90 -18.15
C GLY A 112 -14.66 10.01 -18.91
N VAL A 113 -15.23 8.98 -18.28
CA VAL A 113 -16.21 8.08 -18.91
C VAL A 113 -17.49 8.83 -19.30
N ALA A 114 -18.01 9.65 -18.39
CA ALA A 114 -19.20 10.46 -18.63
C ALA A 114 -18.92 11.60 -19.63
N ALA A 115 -17.75 12.23 -19.49
CA ALA A 115 -17.30 13.28 -20.41
C ALA A 115 -17.16 12.76 -21.85
N LEU A 116 -16.57 11.58 -22.05
CA LEU A 116 -16.45 10.96 -23.37
C LEU A 116 -17.80 10.60 -23.97
N THR A 117 -18.72 10.07 -23.17
CA THR A 117 -20.08 9.78 -23.66
C THR A 117 -20.74 11.05 -24.20
N THR A 118 -20.62 12.16 -23.47
CA THR A 118 -21.13 13.47 -23.89
C THR A 118 -20.44 13.98 -25.17
N ALA A 119 -19.11 13.87 -25.26
CA ALA A 119 -18.36 14.26 -26.45
C ALA A 119 -18.74 13.41 -27.68
N MET A 120 -18.93 12.10 -27.50
CA MET A 120 -19.38 11.20 -28.56
C MET A 120 -20.81 11.51 -29.03
N ASP A 121 -21.69 11.93 -28.13
CA ASP A 121 -23.05 12.36 -28.52
C ASP A 121 -23.03 13.67 -29.30
N LYS A 122 -22.11 14.60 -28.99
CA LYS A 122 -21.85 15.78 -29.83
C LYS A 122 -21.38 15.38 -31.23
N VAL A 123 -20.39 14.47 -31.33
CA VAL A 123 -19.91 13.96 -32.63
C VAL A 123 -21.05 13.33 -33.43
N ALA A 124 -21.84 12.45 -32.80
CA ALA A 124 -22.98 11.82 -33.45
C ALA A 124 -24.04 12.83 -33.91
N GLY A 125 -24.29 13.87 -33.10
CA GLY A 125 -25.19 14.97 -33.44
C GLY A 125 -24.68 15.79 -34.62
N ALA A 126 -23.41 16.19 -34.60
CA ALA A 126 -22.75 16.94 -35.66
C ALA A 126 -22.73 16.17 -36.99
N LEU A 127 -22.46 14.86 -36.96
CA LEU A 127 -22.52 13.99 -38.15
C LEU A 127 -23.94 13.93 -38.74
N LYS A 128 -24.97 13.94 -37.89
CA LYS A 128 -26.38 13.93 -38.33
C LYS A 128 -26.79 15.25 -38.96
N THR A 129 -26.35 16.38 -38.40
CA THR A 129 -26.69 17.73 -38.91
C THR A 129 -25.76 18.19 -40.03
N LYS A 130 -24.58 17.57 -40.16
CA LYS A 130 -23.47 17.96 -41.04
C LYS A 130 -22.91 19.35 -40.72
N VAL A 131 -22.97 19.78 -39.46
CA VAL A 131 -22.49 21.09 -39.00
C VAL A 131 -21.56 20.91 -37.81
N GLY A 132 -20.38 21.54 -37.86
CA GLY A 132 -19.40 21.51 -36.77
C GLY A 132 -18.81 20.13 -36.50
N VAL A 133 -18.70 19.27 -37.52
CA VAL A 133 -18.21 17.89 -37.37
C VAL A 133 -16.75 17.87 -36.94
N GLU A 134 -15.90 18.64 -37.62
CA GLU A 134 -14.46 18.73 -37.32
C GLU A 134 -14.22 19.24 -35.89
N ASP A 135 -14.95 20.27 -35.46
CA ASP A 135 -14.86 20.81 -34.10
C ASP A 135 -15.28 19.76 -33.06
N ALA A 136 -16.38 19.04 -33.28
CA ALA A 136 -16.85 18.01 -32.35
C ALA A 136 -15.88 16.82 -32.26
N ILE A 137 -15.28 16.41 -33.39
CA ILE A 137 -14.24 15.39 -33.42
C ILE A 137 -13.00 15.88 -32.69
N GLY A 138 -12.58 17.13 -32.91
CA GLY A 138 -11.46 17.77 -32.23
C GLY A 138 -11.64 17.82 -30.72
N GLU A 139 -12.80 18.26 -30.23
CA GLU A 139 -13.13 18.26 -28.79
C GLU A 139 -13.03 16.85 -28.18
N CYS A 140 -13.49 15.82 -28.92
CA CYS A 140 -13.40 14.45 -28.47
C CYS A 140 -11.94 13.93 -28.47
N ALA A 141 -11.15 14.33 -29.47
CA ALA A 141 -9.73 14.00 -29.56
C ALA A 141 -8.94 14.61 -28.40
N ASP A 142 -9.15 15.90 -28.12
CA ASP A 142 -8.50 16.63 -27.04
C ASP A 142 -8.83 16.02 -25.67
N LEU A 143 -10.08 15.60 -25.47
CA LEU A 143 -10.48 14.90 -24.26
C LEU A 143 -9.78 13.54 -24.11
N LEU A 144 -9.68 12.76 -25.19
CA LEU A 144 -8.94 11.49 -25.16
C LEU A 144 -7.44 11.69 -24.92
N ASP A 145 -6.85 12.74 -25.47
CA ASP A 145 -5.45 13.09 -25.23
C ASP A 145 -5.23 13.53 -23.79
N LYS A 146 -6.14 14.33 -23.23
CA LYS A 146 -6.13 14.69 -21.81
C LYS A 146 -6.21 13.47 -20.91
N LEU A 147 -7.10 12.52 -21.19
CA LEU A 147 -7.25 11.29 -20.40
C LEU A 147 -6.00 10.40 -20.49
N ASN A 148 -5.43 10.26 -21.68
CA ASN A 148 -4.15 9.54 -21.86
C ASN A 148 -3.00 10.22 -21.11
N ALA A 149 -2.92 11.56 -21.15
CA ALA A 149 -1.91 12.32 -20.43
C ALA A 149 -2.09 12.24 -18.90
N GLN A 150 -3.32 12.22 -18.41
CA GLN A 150 -3.60 11.98 -16.98
C GLN A 150 -3.13 10.59 -16.55
N PHE A 151 -3.36 9.57 -17.38
CA PHE A 151 -2.83 8.25 -17.13
C PHE A 151 -1.29 8.21 -17.20
N ASP A 152 -0.65 8.95 -18.13
CA ASP A 152 0.80 9.11 -18.17
C ASP A 152 1.34 9.76 -16.88
N GLN A 153 0.70 10.81 -16.39
CA GLN A 153 1.08 11.49 -15.14
C GLN A 153 0.96 10.56 -13.94
N ARG A 154 -0.09 9.75 -13.88
CA ARG A 154 -0.26 8.70 -12.87
C ARG A 154 0.88 7.69 -12.91
N GLU A 155 1.24 7.19 -14.09
CA GLU A 155 2.36 6.24 -14.25
C GLU A 155 3.72 6.89 -13.92
N GLN A 156 3.93 8.14 -14.31
CA GLN A 156 5.12 8.91 -13.96
C GLN A 156 5.20 9.18 -12.46
N PHE A 157 4.09 9.46 -11.80
CA PHE A 157 4.01 9.63 -10.35
C PHE A 157 4.46 8.35 -9.63
N LEU A 158 3.95 7.20 -10.08
CA LEU A 158 4.41 5.89 -9.59
C LEU A 158 5.90 5.61 -9.90
N SER A 159 6.43 6.16 -11.00
CA SER A 159 7.84 6.02 -11.39
C SER A 159 8.76 6.98 -10.62
N MET A 160 8.34 8.19 -10.30
CA MET A 160 9.15 9.21 -9.61
C MET A 160 9.33 8.93 -8.11
N GLY A 161 8.48 8.09 -7.51
CA GLY A 161 8.78 7.44 -6.23
C GLY A 161 10.03 6.54 -6.27
N LYS A 162 10.57 6.26 -7.46
CA LYS A 162 11.89 5.66 -7.68
C LYS A 162 12.91 6.76 -7.94
N LYS A 163 13.49 7.37 -6.90
CA LYS A 163 14.73 8.14 -7.12
C LYS A 163 15.79 7.17 -7.67
N PRO A 164 16.40 7.45 -8.83
CA PRO A 164 17.60 6.71 -9.23
C PRO A 164 18.68 7.02 -8.20
N SER A 165 19.20 5.99 -7.53
CA SER A 165 20.47 6.09 -6.84
C SER A 165 21.51 6.57 -7.85
N LEU A 166 22.08 7.76 -7.64
CA LEU A 166 23.09 8.39 -8.49
C LEU A 166 24.45 7.67 -8.46
N GLU A 167 24.50 6.47 -7.93
CA GLU A 167 25.69 5.61 -7.92
C GLU A 167 25.41 4.37 -8.76
N PRO A 168 26.33 3.96 -9.67
CA PRO A 168 26.19 2.68 -10.36
C PRO A 168 26.05 1.57 -9.31
N PRO A 169 25.13 0.61 -9.49
CA PRO A 169 24.92 -0.41 -8.49
C PRO A 169 26.24 -1.18 -8.28
N PRO A 170 26.61 -1.51 -7.02
CA PRO A 170 27.61 -2.54 -6.81
C PRO A 170 27.12 -3.81 -7.52
N SER A 171 28.06 -4.65 -7.98
CA SER A 171 27.80 -5.85 -8.78
C SER A 171 26.48 -6.55 -8.41
N PRO A 172 25.73 -7.15 -9.36
CA PRO A 172 24.52 -7.94 -9.07
C PRO A 172 24.69 -8.98 -7.95
N LEU A 173 25.92 -9.43 -7.67
CA LEU A 173 26.27 -10.33 -6.57
C LEU A 173 26.40 -9.64 -5.20
N ASP A 174 26.71 -8.34 -5.16
CA ASP A 174 26.79 -7.54 -3.93
C ASP A 174 25.38 -7.12 -3.46
N ALA A 175 24.44 -6.97 -4.40
CA ALA A 175 23.04 -6.72 -4.13
C ALA A 175 22.37 -7.85 -3.31
N LEU A 176 22.83 -9.10 -3.47
CA LEU A 176 22.41 -10.25 -2.66
C LEU A 176 23.00 -10.25 -1.23
N LYS A 177 24.10 -9.52 -1.02
CA LYS A 177 24.78 -9.39 0.28
C LYS A 177 24.36 -8.12 1.03
N ALA A 178 23.87 -7.12 0.31
CA ALA A 178 23.41 -5.86 0.87
C ALA A 178 22.15 -6.09 1.69
N LYS A 179 22.31 -6.15 3.02
CA LYS A 179 21.18 -6.13 3.93
C LYS A 179 20.50 -4.76 3.79
N GLN A 180 19.30 -4.73 3.21
CA GLN A 180 18.55 -3.48 3.01
C GLN A 180 18.35 -2.80 4.37
N ALA A 181 18.85 -1.56 4.48
CA ALA A 181 18.71 -0.79 5.70
C ALA A 181 17.21 -0.53 5.97
N PRO A 182 16.75 -0.61 7.23
CA PRO A 182 15.37 -0.29 7.56
C PRO A 182 15.04 1.17 7.17
N PRO A 183 13.82 1.47 6.69
CA PRO A 183 13.35 2.82 6.46
C PRO A 183 13.60 3.73 7.67
N ALA A 184 14.00 4.97 7.41
CA ALA A 184 14.34 5.94 8.46
C ALA A 184 13.19 6.17 9.47
N GLU A 185 11.94 6.08 9.00
CA GLU A 185 10.75 6.18 9.85
C GLU A 185 10.64 5.03 10.86
N LEU A 186 10.91 3.78 10.44
CA LEU A 186 10.94 2.63 11.36
C LEU A 186 12.07 2.77 12.37
N VAL A 187 13.25 3.23 11.93
CA VAL A 187 14.36 3.53 12.84
C VAL A 187 13.96 4.62 13.85
N ALA A 188 13.21 5.63 13.42
CA ALA A 188 12.70 6.68 14.31
C ALA A 188 11.71 6.14 15.35
N LEU A 189 10.83 5.22 14.96
CA LEU A 189 9.91 4.51 15.88
C LEU A 189 10.69 3.64 16.89
N GLY A 190 11.70 2.89 16.43
CA GLY A 190 12.58 2.14 17.31
C GLY A 190 13.36 3.02 18.30
N ASN A 191 13.55 4.30 17.96
CA ASN A 191 14.28 5.27 18.77
C ASN A 191 13.42 6.09 19.74
N LEU A 192 12.11 5.84 19.83
CA LEU A 192 11.28 6.46 20.86
C LEU A 192 11.82 6.18 22.26
N LYS A 193 11.67 7.16 23.13
CA LYS A 193 12.14 7.16 24.51
C LYS A 193 10.97 6.91 25.44
N LEU A 194 11.29 6.51 26.67
CA LEU A 194 10.28 6.47 27.72
C LEU A 194 9.56 7.82 27.83
N ARG A 195 8.23 7.76 27.97
CA ARG A 195 7.31 8.91 28.09
C ARG A 195 7.09 9.71 26.80
N ASP A 196 7.67 9.31 25.67
CA ASP A 196 7.12 9.71 24.37
C ASP A 196 5.72 9.11 24.21
N ALA A 197 4.85 9.76 23.44
CA ALA A 197 3.50 9.26 23.18
C ALA A 197 3.37 8.67 21.78
N VAL A 198 2.58 7.62 21.67
CA VAL A 198 2.18 6.96 20.42
C VAL A 198 0.67 6.84 20.42
N SER A 199 0.01 7.51 19.48
CA SER A 199 -1.42 7.32 19.22
C SER A 199 -1.62 6.15 18.26
N PHE A 200 -2.48 5.21 18.62
CA PHE A 200 -2.88 4.09 17.78
C PHE A 200 -4.33 3.71 18.08
N GLY A 201 -5.15 3.48 17.04
CA GLY A 201 -6.54 3.08 17.20
C GLY A 201 -7.38 4.08 18.02
N GLY A 202 -7.09 5.38 17.91
CA GLY A 202 -7.77 6.44 18.65
C GLY A 202 -7.40 6.55 20.14
N THR A 203 -6.39 5.81 20.60
CA THR A 203 -5.90 5.86 21.99
C THR A 203 -4.46 6.38 22.01
N ASP A 204 -4.16 7.26 22.97
CA ASP A 204 -2.83 7.85 23.15
C ASP A 204 -2.08 7.10 24.25
N TYR A 205 -1.07 6.33 23.86
CA TYR A 205 -0.25 5.56 24.79
C TYR A 205 1.05 6.27 25.09
N LEU A 206 1.56 6.11 26.32
CA LEU A 206 2.95 6.44 26.64
C LEU A 206 3.85 5.23 26.45
N VAL A 207 5.05 5.46 25.94
CA VAL A 207 6.13 4.47 25.95
C VAL A 207 6.57 4.27 27.40
N ALA A 208 6.19 3.15 28.01
CA ALA A 208 6.46 2.81 29.40
C ALA A 208 7.61 1.82 29.56
N GLY A 209 8.03 1.17 28.47
CA GLY A 209 9.17 0.26 28.44
C GLY A 209 9.73 0.13 27.02
N LYS A 210 10.99 -0.25 26.92
CA LYS A 210 11.68 -0.43 25.64
C LYS A 210 12.66 -1.59 25.71
N LEU A 211 12.58 -2.49 24.75
CA LEU A 211 13.53 -3.57 24.54
C LEU A 211 14.27 -3.31 23.23
N VAL A 212 15.59 -3.47 23.28
CA VAL A 212 16.48 -3.42 22.12
C VAL A 212 17.16 -4.77 21.99
N TYR A 213 16.92 -5.46 20.89
CA TYR A 213 17.51 -6.75 20.56
C TYR A 213 18.62 -6.53 19.54
N SER A 214 19.85 -6.78 19.94
CA SER A 214 21.04 -6.58 19.11
C SER A 214 21.49 -7.91 18.50
N ILE A 215 21.45 -7.98 17.17
CA ILE A 215 21.94 -9.10 16.35
C ILE A 215 22.91 -8.59 15.29
N SER A 216 23.65 -9.50 14.65
CA SER A 216 24.66 -9.15 13.61
C SER A 216 24.08 -8.31 12.48
N GLY A 217 22.81 -8.53 12.15
CA GLY A 217 22.14 -7.86 11.06
C GLY A 217 21.38 -6.58 11.45
N GLY A 218 21.72 -5.95 12.57
CA GLY A 218 21.09 -4.71 13.04
C GLY A 218 20.03 -4.94 14.11
N PRO A 219 19.79 -3.94 14.97
CA PRO A 219 18.88 -4.09 16.09
C PRO A 219 17.42 -4.13 15.65
N PHE A 220 16.59 -4.70 16.51
CA PHE A 220 15.14 -4.53 16.47
C PHE A 220 14.60 -4.16 17.85
N TRP A 221 13.36 -3.68 17.90
CA TRP A 221 12.78 -3.06 19.09
C TRP A 221 11.41 -3.61 19.44
N ALA A 222 11.12 -3.62 20.73
CA ALA A 222 9.77 -3.77 21.26
C ALA A 222 9.51 -2.66 22.27
N LEU A 223 8.46 -1.87 22.08
CA LEU A 223 8.11 -0.76 22.95
C LEU A 223 6.80 -1.09 23.65
N MET A 224 6.81 -1.07 24.98
CA MET A 224 5.61 -1.23 25.78
C MET A 224 4.85 0.09 25.76
N LEU A 225 3.67 0.07 25.17
CA LEU A 225 2.72 1.17 25.09
C LEU A 225 1.71 1.02 26.23
N GLN A 226 1.51 2.07 27.01
CA GLN A 226 0.62 2.04 28.17
C GLN A 226 -0.29 3.28 28.22
N ASP A 227 -1.59 3.03 28.39
CA ASP A 227 -2.59 4.04 28.74
C ASP A 227 -3.40 3.52 29.93
N GLY A 228 -3.28 4.18 31.09
CA GLY A 228 -3.84 3.68 32.35
C GLY A 228 -3.43 2.23 32.64
N GLY A 229 -4.43 1.34 32.67
CA GLY A 229 -4.25 -0.11 32.87
C GLY A 229 -4.07 -0.91 31.57
N GLN A 230 -4.33 -0.31 30.40
CA GLN A 230 -4.18 -0.97 29.12
C GLN A 230 -2.71 -1.01 28.70
N LYS A 231 -2.25 -2.18 28.26
CA LYS A 231 -0.88 -2.38 27.77
C LYS A 231 -0.91 -3.03 26.39
N ARG A 232 -0.08 -2.50 25.50
CA ARG A 232 0.20 -3.06 24.17
C ARG A 232 1.70 -3.01 23.89
N TRP A 233 2.11 -3.66 22.81
CA TRP A 233 3.48 -3.67 22.36
C TRP A 233 3.57 -3.18 20.92
N LEU A 234 4.40 -2.19 20.68
CA LEU A 234 4.82 -1.79 19.33
C LEU A 234 6.11 -2.55 18.98
N ARG A 235 6.05 -3.38 17.94
CA ARG A 235 7.18 -4.13 17.40
C ARG A 235 7.75 -3.38 16.21
N VAL A 236 9.05 -3.15 16.23
CA VAL A 236 9.81 -2.62 15.09
C VAL A 236 10.92 -3.62 14.78
N GLY A 237 10.68 -4.48 13.82
CA GLY A 237 11.48 -5.67 13.54
C GLY A 237 12.29 -5.62 12.25
N PRO A 238 13.13 -6.65 12.03
CA PRO A 238 13.86 -6.81 10.77
C PRO A 238 12.90 -6.97 9.58
N GLY A 239 13.36 -6.64 8.37
CA GLY A 239 12.55 -6.79 7.16
C GLY A 239 11.35 -5.84 7.11
N ASN A 240 11.45 -4.68 7.76
CA ASN A 240 10.40 -3.67 7.86
C ASN A 240 9.14 -4.15 8.62
N GLU A 241 9.32 -5.08 9.56
CA GLU A 241 8.26 -5.48 10.48
C GLU A 241 7.85 -4.27 11.35
N LEU A 242 6.56 -3.92 11.28
CA LEU A 242 5.91 -2.97 12.16
C LEU A 242 4.58 -3.58 12.59
N ALA A 243 4.37 -3.75 13.89
CA ALA A 243 3.17 -4.39 14.41
C ALA A 243 2.76 -3.82 15.76
N VAL A 244 1.47 -3.85 16.04
CA VAL A 244 0.93 -3.67 17.39
C VAL A 244 0.38 -5.01 17.86
N CYS A 245 0.82 -5.45 19.03
CA CYS A 245 0.45 -6.74 19.59
C CYS A 245 0.13 -6.66 21.08
N ASP A 246 -0.60 -7.67 21.53
CA ASP A 246 -0.93 -7.91 22.92
C ASP A 246 -0.12 -9.12 23.42
N GLU A 247 0.23 -9.12 24.70
CA GLU A 247 0.85 -10.27 25.34
C GLU A 247 -0.21 -11.35 25.58
N ILE A 248 0.12 -12.60 25.26
CA ILE A 248 -0.80 -13.73 25.36
C ILE A 248 -0.20 -14.85 26.21
N VAL A 249 -1.08 -15.66 26.79
CA VAL A 249 -0.67 -16.85 27.53
C VAL A 249 -0.65 -18.04 26.58
N LEU A 250 0.56 -18.49 26.25
CA LEU A 250 0.80 -19.69 25.45
C LEU A 250 2.04 -20.41 26.02
N ASP A 251 1.88 -21.68 26.42
CA ASP A 251 3.01 -22.51 26.88
C ASP A 251 3.86 -22.90 25.66
N VAL A 252 4.96 -22.19 25.46
CA VAL A 252 5.95 -22.48 24.42
C VAL A 252 7.26 -22.85 25.11
N ARG A 253 7.82 -24.00 24.77
CA ARG A 253 9.05 -24.51 25.39
C ARG A 253 10.21 -24.43 24.43
N SER A 254 11.40 -24.25 24.99
CA SER A 254 12.65 -24.38 24.25
C SER A 254 13.04 -25.86 24.04
N PRO A 255 13.55 -26.24 22.85
CA PRO A 255 13.78 -25.38 21.68
C PRO A 255 12.45 -24.93 21.05
N LEU A 256 12.40 -23.65 20.64
CA LEU A 256 11.19 -23.07 20.06
C LEU A 256 10.71 -23.95 18.88
N PRO A 257 9.42 -24.29 18.80
CA PRO A 257 8.92 -25.23 17.79
C PRO A 257 8.87 -24.59 16.38
N ASP A 258 8.69 -25.42 15.35
CA ASP A 258 8.48 -24.95 13.97
C ASP A 258 7.05 -24.46 13.72
N THR A 259 6.09 -24.98 14.48
CA THR A 259 4.68 -24.62 14.39
C THR A 259 4.08 -24.36 15.77
N LEU A 260 3.09 -23.48 15.81
CA LEU A 260 2.29 -23.17 16.99
C LEU A 260 0.82 -23.11 16.63
N GLU A 261 -0.05 -23.43 17.59
CA GLU A 261 -1.48 -23.22 17.47
C GLU A 261 -1.93 -22.17 18.49
N TYR A 262 -2.70 -21.20 18.03
CA TYR A 262 -3.28 -20.17 18.88
C TYR A 262 -4.56 -19.65 18.25
N ASP A 263 -5.62 -19.50 19.05
CA ASP A 263 -6.93 -18.98 18.60
C ASP A 263 -7.49 -19.69 17.34
N GLY A 264 -7.36 -21.03 17.31
CA GLY A 264 -7.80 -21.87 16.18
C GLY A 264 -7.01 -21.70 14.89
N GLN A 265 -5.91 -20.93 14.91
CA GLN A 265 -5.03 -20.70 13.77
C GLN A 265 -3.72 -21.46 13.96
N SER A 266 -3.19 -22.00 12.87
CA SER A 266 -1.85 -22.56 12.79
C SER A 266 -0.86 -21.48 12.37
N PHE A 267 0.27 -21.42 13.04
CA PHE A 267 1.34 -20.47 12.80
C PHE A 267 2.63 -21.23 12.47
N VAL A 268 3.28 -20.83 11.38
CA VAL A 268 4.55 -21.42 10.92
C VAL A 268 5.68 -20.46 11.20
N ARG A 269 6.80 -20.98 11.72
CA ARG A 269 8.00 -20.21 12.02
C ARG A 269 8.67 -19.73 10.74
N GLY A 270 8.79 -18.41 10.59
CA GLY A 270 9.45 -17.79 9.43
C GLY A 270 10.86 -17.26 9.73
N ASP A 271 11.16 -16.96 10.99
CA ASP A 271 12.46 -16.41 11.42
C ASP A 271 12.72 -16.79 12.89
N ALA A 272 13.99 -17.03 13.23
CA ALA A 272 14.43 -17.35 14.57
C ALA A 272 15.91 -17.03 14.79
N GLY A 273 16.30 -16.82 16.04
CA GLY A 273 17.70 -16.59 16.38
C GLY A 273 17.90 -16.27 17.85
N SER A 274 19.09 -15.77 18.17
CA SER A 274 19.45 -15.33 19.51
C SER A 274 19.92 -13.87 19.45
N ALA A 275 19.55 -13.09 20.46
CA ALA A 275 19.91 -11.67 20.55
C ALA A 275 20.43 -11.31 21.94
N ASN A 276 21.36 -10.35 21.99
CA ASN A 276 21.63 -9.61 23.22
C ASN A 276 20.51 -8.59 23.42
N VAL A 277 19.91 -8.54 24.60
CA VAL A 277 18.75 -7.69 24.87
C VAL A 277 19.08 -6.64 25.93
N SER A 278 18.74 -5.38 25.64
CA SER A 278 18.70 -4.30 26.63
C SER A 278 17.25 -3.94 26.90
N VAL A 279 16.84 -4.00 28.17
CA VAL A 279 15.49 -3.68 28.64
C VAL A 279 15.56 -2.40 29.45
N GLU A 280 14.85 -1.37 29.00
CA GLU A 280 14.72 -0.08 29.66
C GLU A 280 13.27 0.08 30.15
N GLY A 281 13.10 0.43 31.43
CA GLY A 281 11.79 0.70 32.02
C GLY A 281 11.91 1.62 33.23
N ALA A 282 10.83 1.77 34.00
CA ALA A 282 10.78 2.65 35.17
C ALA A 282 11.87 2.35 36.23
N GLY A 283 12.31 1.09 36.34
CA GLY A 283 13.36 0.64 37.26
C GLY A 283 14.79 0.77 36.71
N GLY A 284 14.99 1.46 35.59
CA GLY A 284 16.29 1.60 34.92
C GLY A 284 16.52 0.55 33.82
N THR A 285 17.78 0.43 33.39
CA THR A 285 18.18 -0.45 32.28
C THR A 285 18.78 -1.76 32.79
N LYS A 286 18.33 -2.89 32.25
CA LYS A 286 18.89 -4.23 32.47
C LYS A 286 19.36 -4.83 31.14
N ARG A 287 20.30 -5.76 31.18
CA ARG A 287 20.81 -6.47 30.01
C ARG A 287 20.69 -7.98 30.20
N GLY A 288 20.53 -8.70 29.10
CA GLY A 288 20.46 -10.17 29.07
C GLY A 288 20.56 -10.69 27.64
N SER A 289 20.09 -11.91 27.42
CA SER A 289 19.95 -12.51 26.09
C SER A 289 18.59 -13.17 25.96
N ALA A 290 18.12 -13.33 24.73
CA ALA A 290 16.90 -14.06 24.43
C ALA A 290 17.06 -14.87 23.15
N ASN A 291 16.48 -16.07 23.12
CA ASN A 291 16.12 -16.74 21.89
C ASN A 291 14.79 -16.18 21.42
N TYR A 292 14.66 -15.90 20.13
CA TYR A 292 13.42 -15.37 19.56
C TYR A 292 12.97 -16.21 18.38
N ALA A 293 11.66 -16.24 18.16
CA ALA A 293 11.06 -16.75 16.94
C ALA A 293 9.86 -15.88 16.52
N ARG A 294 9.67 -15.75 15.21
CA ARG A 294 8.55 -15.07 14.57
C ARG A 294 7.75 -16.10 13.79
N TYR A 295 6.46 -16.14 14.03
CA TYR A 295 5.54 -17.04 13.34
C TYR A 295 4.46 -16.25 12.61
N ARG A 296 3.97 -16.82 11.50
CA ARG A 296 2.87 -16.26 10.71
C ARG A 296 1.82 -17.33 10.48
N SER A 297 0.56 -16.90 10.53
CA SER A 297 -0.56 -17.70 10.03
C SER A 297 -0.86 -17.39 8.57
N ASP A 298 -1.60 -18.26 7.91
CA ASP A 298 -2.11 -18.02 6.55
C ASP A 298 -3.05 -16.80 6.48
N ALA A 299 -3.69 -16.45 7.61
CA ALA A 299 -4.54 -15.26 7.73
C ALA A 299 -3.74 -13.95 7.88
N GLY A 300 -2.42 -14.01 7.98
CA GLY A 300 -1.54 -12.84 8.13
C GLY A 300 -1.35 -12.36 9.57
N SER A 301 -1.95 -13.03 10.56
CA SER A 301 -1.68 -12.81 11.99
C SER A 301 -0.25 -13.24 12.32
N HIS A 302 0.36 -12.58 13.31
CA HIS A 302 1.72 -12.84 13.74
C HIS A 302 1.78 -13.31 15.20
N LEU A 303 2.72 -14.22 15.48
CA LEU A 303 3.17 -14.50 16.84
C LEU A 303 4.65 -14.16 16.98
N TRP A 304 4.99 -13.58 18.13
CA TRP A 304 6.38 -13.42 18.56
C TRP A 304 6.59 -14.21 19.84
N VAL A 305 7.63 -15.03 19.85
CA VAL A 305 8.02 -15.78 21.05
C VAL A 305 9.44 -15.39 21.42
N GLU A 306 9.64 -15.10 22.70
CA GLU A 306 10.92 -14.68 23.26
C GLU A 306 11.21 -15.51 24.52
N ASP A 307 12.24 -16.34 24.46
CA ASP A 307 12.73 -17.14 25.56
C ASP A 307 13.98 -16.50 26.17
N PHE A 308 13.82 -15.97 27.38
CA PHE A 308 14.89 -15.36 28.19
C PHE A 308 15.58 -16.39 29.11
N GLY A 309 15.25 -17.68 28.99
CA GLY A 309 15.77 -18.79 29.79
C GLY A 309 15.04 -18.97 31.12
N SER A 310 14.74 -17.88 31.84
CA SER A 310 13.89 -17.93 33.05
C SER A 310 12.41 -17.76 32.78
N GLU A 311 12.06 -17.17 31.64
CA GLU A 311 10.69 -16.88 31.22
C GLU A 311 10.58 -16.98 29.70
N THR A 312 9.39 -17.34 29.24
CA THR A 312 9.02 -17.25 27.84
C THR A 312 7.86 -16.27 27.71
N ARG A 313 8.01 -15.28 26.82
CA ARG A 313 6.98 -14.30 26.49
C ARG A 313 6.44 -14.56 25.10
N THR A 314 5.13 -14.57 25.00
CA THR A 314 4.42 -14.76 23.74
C THR A 314 3.53 -13.55 23.48
N MET A 315 3.58 -13.04 22.27
CA MET A 315 2.75 -11.91 21.83
C MET A 315 2.00 -12.30 20.56
N ALA A 316 0.74 -11.86 20.45
CA ALA A 316 -0.07 -12.02 19.25
C ALA A 316 -0.55 -10.66 18.76
N GLY A 317 -0.51 -10.45 17.45
CA GLY A 317 -0.96 -9.20 16.87
C GLY A 317 -0.92 -9.18 15.36
N GLN A 318 -1.07 -7.98 14.83
CA GLN A 318 -1.16 -7.72 13.40
C GLN A 318 -0.11 -6.69 12.98
N ALA A 319 0.32 -6.80 11.73
CA ALA A 319 1.12 -5.76 11.12
C ALA A 319 0.31 -4.47 11.05
N VAL A 320 0.95 -3.34 11.32
CA VAL A 320 0.34 -2.00 11.22
C VAL A 320 1.14 -1.16 10.23
N ASP A 321 0.47 -0.24 9.54
CA ASP A 321 1.16 0.78 8.76
C ASP A 321 1.71 1.87 9.69
N ALA A 322 2.80 2.54 9.28
CA ALA A 322 3.34 3.65 10.03
C ALA A 322 2.35 4.83 10.07
N SER A 323 1.50 5.01 9.04
CA SER A 323 0.47 6.06 9.02
C SER A 323 -0.62 5.86 10.08
N GLU A 324 -0.81 4.64 10.59
CA GLU A 324 -1.74 4.34 11.68
C GLU A 324 -1.21 4.81 13.05
N LEU A 325 0.07 5.21 13.11
CA LEU A 325 0.73 5.68 14.31
C LEU A 325 0.94 7.19 14.24
N ARG A 326 0.61 7.90 15.32
CA ARG A 326 1.08 9.29 15.51
C ARG A 326 2.03 9.35 16.68
N VAL A 327 3.15 10.01 16.50
CA VAL A 327 4.21 10.08 17.50
C VAL A 327 4.33 11.49 18.03
N TYR A 328 4.39 11.62 19.35
CA TYR A 328 4.64 12.87 20.04
C TYR A 328 5.88 12.70 20.91
N ARG A 329 6.95 13.41 20.56
CA ARG A 329 8.21 13.38 21.31
C ARG A 329 8.14 14.39 22.44
N ARG A 330 8.66 14.00 23.60
CA ARG A 330 8.81 14.89 24.74
C ARG A 330 9.95 15.90 24.55
#